data_AF-A0A7C5ZLY8-F1
#
_entry.id   AF-A0A7C5ZLY8-F1
#
_cell.length_a   1.000
_cell.length_b   1.000
_cell.length_c   1.000
_cell.angle_alpha   90.00
_cell.angle_beta   90.00
_cell.angle_gamma   90.00
#
_symmetry.space_group_name_H-M   'P 1'
#
loop_
_entity.id
_entity.type
_entity.pdbx_description
1 polymer ?
#
loop_
_entity_poly.entity_id
_entity_poly.type
_entity_poly.pdbx_seq_one_letter_code
_entity_poly.pdbx_strand_id
1 'polypeptide(L)' 'MPPEAAVFLIASVYCVVHSLLAMDRTKRLAKRLFGDAVVRWYRLAYNVFAGVSALPLLALLATKPGPVL' A
#
# COMPACT_ATOMS: atom_id res chain seq x y z
N MET A 1 5.19 23.35 5.32
CA MET A 1 3.98 22.52 5.39
C MET A 1 4.02 21.83 6.74
N PRO A 2 2.96 21.93 7.56
CA PRO A 2 2.94 21.26 8.86
C PRO A 2 3.14 19.74 8.65
N PRO A 3 3.96 19.06 9.46
CA PRO A 3 4.34 17.66 9.23
C PRO A 3 3.14 16.73 9.14
N GLU A 4 2.07 17.01 9.86
CA GLU A 4 0.78 16.32 9.80
C GLU A 4 0.14 16.34 8.40
N ALA A 5 0.17 17.46 7.68
CA ALA A 5 -0.42 17.55 6.34
C ALA A 5 0.35 16.69 5.32
N ALA A 6 1.67 16.58 5.48
CA ALA A 6 2.50 15.72 4.63
C ALA A 6 2.17 14.24 4.88
N VAL A 7 1.98 13.86 6.15
CA VAL A 7 1.56 12.50 6.52
C VAL A 7 0.19 12.16 5.93
N PHE A 8 -0.79 13.07 6.02
CA PHE A 8 -2.12 12.85 5.44
C PHE A 8 -2.10 12.74 3.92
N LEU A 9 -1.30 13.56 3.23
CA LEU A 9 -1.16 13.50 1.78
C LEU A 9 -0.55 12.16 1.35
N ILE A 10 0.55 11.75 1.99
CA ILE A 10 1.24 10.48 1.72
C ILE A 10 0.31 9.31 2.01
N ALA A 11 -0.42 9.33 3.13
CA ALA A 11 -1.39 8.29 3.50
C ALA A 11 -2.57 8.22 2.51
N SER A 12 -3.03 9.35 2.00
CA SER A 12 -4.15 9.41 1.04
C SER A 12 -3.74 8.87 -0.33
N VAL A 13 -2.58 9.31 -0.85
CA VAL A 13 -1.99 8.75 -2.08
C VAL A 13 -1.77 7.25 -1.91
N TYR A 14 -1.27 6.83 -0.75
CA TYR A 14 -1.10 5.43 -0.40
C TYR A 14 -2.43 4.65 -0.47
N CYS A 15 -3.49 5.09 0.20
CA CYS A 15 -4.78 4.39 0.21
C CYS A 15 -5.41 4.29 -1.19
N VAL A 16 -5.27 5.35 -2.00
CA VAL A 16 -5.78 5.38 -3.38
C VAL A 16 -5.02 4.39 -4.24
N VAL A 17 -3.68 4.42 -4.20
CA VAL A 17 -2.84 3.48 -4.94
C VAL A 17 -3.09 2.06 -4.44
N HIS A 18 -3.20 1.83 -3.13
CA HIS A 18 -3.52 0.53 -2.55
C HIS A 18 -4.85 -0.01 -3.06
N SER A 19 -5.91 0.79 -3.03
CA SER A 19 -7.24 0.36 -3.46
C SER A 19 -7.29 0.08 -4.96
N LEU A 20 -6.60 0.90 -5.77
CA LEU A 20 -6.47 0.63 -7.21
C LEU A 20 -5.69 -0.67 -7.48
N LEU A 21 -4.64 -0.95 -6.71
CA LEU A 21 -3.85 -2.18 -6.81
C LEU A 21 -4.55 -3.39 -6.19
N ALA A 22 -5.48 -3.19 -5.26
CA ALA A 22 -6.33 -4.25 -4.75
C ALA A 22 -7.46 -4.59 -5.75
N MET A 23 -7.80 -3.67 -6.66
CA MET A 23 -8.90 -3.87 -7.58
C MET A 23 -8.55 -4.93 -8.63
N ASP A 24 -9.38 -5.97 -8.65
CA ASP A 24 -9.26 -7.13 -9.52
C ASP A 24 -9.34 -6.77 -11.03
N ARG A 25 -9.91 -5.59 -11.33
CA ARG A 25 -9.93 -5.00 -12.68
C ARG A 25 -8.53 -4.65 -13.18
N THR A 26 -7.66 -4.09 -12.34
CA THR A 26 -6.30 -3.72 -12.68
C THR A 26 -5.47 -4.95 -13.01
N LYS A 27 -5.67 -6.03 -12.24
CA LYS A 27 -5.05 -7.34 -12.45
C LYS A 27 -5.46 -7.97 -13.78
N ARG A 28 -6.76 -7.89 -14.13
CA ARG A 28 -7.29 -8.37 -15.43
C ARG A 28 -6.80 -7.54 -16.61
N LEU A 29 -6.71 -6.21 -16.46
CA LEU A 29 -6.20 -5.33 -17.51
C LEU A 29 -4.70 -5.59 -17.77
N ALA A 30 -3.91 -5.73 -16.71
CA ALA A 30 -2.49 -6.02 -16.79
C ALA A 30 -2.23 -7.41 -17.41
N LYS A 31 -3.04 -8.41 -17.05
CA LYS A 31 -3.01 -9.74 -17.68
C LYS A 31 -3.36 -9.70 -19.17
N ARG A 32 -4.32 -8.86 -19.57
CA ARG A 32 -4.69 -8.66 -20.99
C ARG A 32 -3.62 -7.94 -21.80
N LEU A 33 -2.93 -6.96 -21.21
CA LEU A 33 -1.94 -6.14 -21.91
C LEU A 33 -0.53 -6.76 -21.94
N PHE A 34 -0.16 -7.52 -20.91
CA PHE A 34 1.22 -8.01 -20.73
C PHE A 34 1.32 -9.52 -20.49
N GLY A 35 0.20 -10.25 -20.48
CA GLY A 35 0.16 -11.70 -20.30
C GLY A 35 0.38 -12.17 -18.85
N ASP A 36 0.54 -13.49 -18.69
CA ASP A 36 0.51 -14.16 -17.38
C ASP A 36 1.75 -13.87 -16.52
N ALA A 37 2.88 -13.52 -17.13
CA ALA A 37 4.13 -13.22 -16.43
C ALA A 37 4.00 -12.00 -15.48
N VAL A 38 3.14 -11.04 -15.84
CA VAL A 38 2.90 -9.84 -15.03
C VAL A 38 2.16 -10.12 -13.72
N VAL A 39 1.42 -11.23 -13.62
CA VAL A 39 0.72 -11.61 -12.39
C VAL A 39 1.70 -11.85 -11.23
N ARG A 40 2.90 -12.38 -11.52
CA ARG A 40 3.93 -12.63 -10.50
C ARG A 40 4.54 -11.33 -9.99
N TRP A 41 4.81 -10.39 -10.90
CA TRP A 41 5.29 -9.04 -10.57
C TRP A 41 4.24 -8.21 -9.85
N TYR A 42 2.97 -8.37 -10.20
CA TYR A 42 1.85 -7.75 -9.50
C TYR A 42 1.76 -8.20 -8.04
N ARG A 43 1.92 -9.51 -7.79
CA ARG A 43 1.98 -10.06 -6.42
C ARG A 43 3.16 -9.49 -5.63
N LEU A 44 4.33 -9.38 -6.27
CA LEU A 44 5.52 -8.81 -5.64
C LEU A 44 5.29 -7.33 -5.28
N ALA A 45 4.81 -6.53 -6.23
CA ALA A 45 4.52 -5.12 -6.01
C ALA A 45 3.48 -4.93 -4.91
N TYR A 46 2.41 -5.73 -4.89
CA TYR A 46 1.40 -5.70 -3.83
C TYR A 46 2.00 -6.01 -2.45
N ASN A 47 2.78 -7.09 -2.32
CA ASN A 47 3.39 -7.47 -1.05
C ASN A 47 4.43 -6.46 -0.56
N VAL A 48 5.28 -5.94 -1.46
CA VAL A 48 6.26 -4.90 -1.12
C VAL A 48 5.53 -3.64 -0.66
N PHE A 49 4.51 -3.23 -1.39
CA PHE A 49 3.72 -2.06 -1.05
C PHE A 49 3.00 -2.25 0.29
N ALA A 50 2.34 -3.38 0.50
CA ALA A 50 1.69 -3.74 1.76
C ALA A 50 2.68 -3.75 2.94
N GLY A 51 3.87 -4.35 2.75
CA GLY A 51 4.92 -4.37 3.78
C GLY A 51 5.43 -2.97 4.11
N VAL A 52 5.80 -2.17 3.10
CA VAL A 52 6.27 -0.80 3.28
C VAL A 52 5.21 0.06 3.97
N SER A 53 3.95 -0.14 3.64
CA SER A 53 2.84 0.61 4.23
C SER A 53 2.40 0.17 5.62
N ALA A 54 2.76 -1.06 6.02
CA ALA A 54 2.60 -1.50 7.39
C ALA A 54 3.68 -0.84 8.28
N LEU A 55 4.84 -0.45 7.74
CA LEU A 55 5.94 0.11 8.53
C LEU A 55 5.56 1.37 9.33
N PRO A 56 4.85 2.39 8.80
CA PRO A 56 4.41 3.53 9.59
C PRO A 56 3.50 3.13 10.75
N LEU A 57 2.58 2.18 10.51
CA LEU A 57 1.65 1.67 11.51
C LEU A 57 2.38 0.88 12.61
N LEU A 58 3.31 0.01 12.20
CA LEU A 58 4.19 -0.74 13.10
C LEU A 58 5.13 0.17 13.88
N ALA A 59 5.66 1.22 13.24
CA ALA A 59 6.48 2.22 13.91
C ALA A 59 5.67 3.01 14.94
N LEU A 60 4.41 3.34 14.65
CA LEU A 60 3.51 4.00 15.60
C LEU A 60 3.20 3.10 16.80
N LEU A 61 2.92 1.81 16.57
CA LEU A 61 2.73 0.80 17.61
C LEU A 61 4.00 0.60 18.46
N ALA A 62 5.17 0.58 17.83
CA ALA A 62 6.45 0.37 18.52
C ALA A 62 6.90 1.60 19.33
N THR A 63 6.61 2.82 18.86
CA THR A 63 7.05 4.07 19.51
C THR A 63 6.06 4.62 20.53
N LYS A 64 4.79 4.23 20.47
CA LYS A 64 3.78 4.52 21.49
C LYS A 64 3.14 3.23 22.02
N PRO A 65 3.83 2.49 22.91
CA PRO A 65 3.21 1.39 23.65
C PRO A 65 2.30 1.97 24.74
N GLY A 66 1.18 2.60 24.33
CA GLY A 66 0.08 2.94 25.21
C GLY A 66 -0.90 1.77 25.31
N PRO A 67 -1.77 1.72 26.34
CA PRO A 67 -2.74 0.63 26.51
C PRO A 67 -3.60 0.51 25.25
N VAL A 68 -3.55 -0.65 24.60
CA VAL A 68 -4.37 -0.94 23.41
C VAL A 68 -5.78 -1.46 23.78
N LEU A 69 -6.03 -1.75 25.06
CA LEU A 69 -7.32 -1.98 25.70
C LEU A 69 -7.19 -1.63 27.18
#